data_AF-A0A8T4N721-F1
#
_entry.id   AF-A0A8T4N721-F1
#
_cell.length_a   1.000
_cell.length_b   1.000
_cell.length_c   1.000
_cell.angle_alpha   90.00
_cell.angle_beta   90.00
_cell.angle_gamma   90.00
#
_symmetry.space_group_name_H-M   'P 1'
#
loop_
_entity.id
_entity.type
_entity.pdbx_description
1 polymer ?
#
loop_
_entity_poly.entity_id
_entity_poly.type
_entity_poly.pdbx_seq_one_letter_code
_entity_poly.pdbx_strand_id
1 'polypeptide(L)'
;MDELKEAFKRVKKEINFLKKEVFEVKSLFVELGNTLYNLDQKISQLEKKGKNQTEGRPFQTNKIKNQTEIIGFKSEKDQNLGISIGNRGVQTDRQTDKQTDKILQKEGDSTGKSLLEEEAVFKNAIEMLDSLDVLKKEIRLKFKRLTPQELLVFSTIYQLEEEEGFSNYKTLSLKLGLTESSLRDYVRRLILKGIPVEKSKIKNKEVHLFISKNLRKIAPLGTILKLVDI
;
A
#
# COMPACT_ATOMS: atom_id res chain seq x y z
N MET A 1 -34.52 4.76 44.14
CA MET A 1 -33.62 3.58 44.25
C MET A 1 -33.83 2.57 43.14
N ASP A 2 -35.05 2.38 42.62
CA ASP A 2 -35.33 1.35 41.62
C ASP A 2 -34.92 1.72 40.18
N GLU A 3 -35.03 2.99 39.78
CA GLU A 3 -34.57 3.48 38.47
C GLU A 3 -33.06 3.29 38.27
N LEU A 4 -32.28 3.52 39.33
CA LEU A 4 -30.83 3.31 39.32
C LEU A 4 -30.50 1.83 39.09
N LYS A 5 -31.19 0.92 39.79
CA LYS A 5 -31.01 -0.53 39.61
C LYS A 5 -31.38 -0.98 38.21
N GLU A 6 -32.42 -0.39 37.61
CA GLU A 6 -32.83 -0.70 36.24
C GLU A 6 -31.79 -0.21 35.21
N ALA A 7 -31.25 1.00 35.39
CA ALA A 7 -30.19 1.53 34.55
C ALA A 7 -28.94 0.62 34.57
N PHE A 8 -28.50 0.17 35.76
CA PHE A 8 -27.39 -0.78 35.87
C PHE A 8 -27.69 -2.13 35.21
N LYS A 9 -28.94 -2.60 35.26
CA LYS A 9 -29.36 -3.84 34.58
C LYS A 9 -29.30 -3.70 33.06
N ARG A 10 -29.62 -2.52 32.51
CA ARG A 10 -29.51 -2.24 31.06
C ARG A 10 -28.05 -2.18 30.62
N VAL A 11 -27.22 -1.41 31.33
CA VAL A 11 -25.77 -1.32 31.07
C VAL A 11 -25.10 -2.70 31.10
N LYS A 12 -25.46 -3.55 32.08
CA LYS A 12 -24.93 -4.92 32.15
C LYS A 12 -25.33 -5.78 30.95
N LYS A 13 -26.54 -5.60 30.41
CA LYS A 13 -26.97 -6.30 29.18
C LYS A 13 -26.18 -5.81 27.96
N GLU A 14 -26.00 -4.50 27.82
CA GLU A 14 -25.23 -3.90 26.73
C GLU A 14 -23.77 -4.33 26.77
N ILE A 15 -23.13 -4.35 27.95
CA ILE A 15 -21.75 -4.83 28.11
C ILE A 15 -21.64 -6.31 27.69
N ASN A 16 -22.61 -7.14 28.08
CA ASN A 16 -22.61 -8.55 27.69
C ASN A 16 -22.82 -8.74 26.18
N PHE A 17 -23.68 -7.92 25.57
CA PHE A 17 -23.89 -7.91 24.13
C PHE A 17 -22.60 -7.50 23.40
N LEU A 18 -21.97 -6.40 23.82
CA LEU A 18 -20.73 -5.92 23.24
C LEU A 18 -19.59 -6.95 23.40
N LYS A 19 -19.51 -7.63 24.54
CA LYS A 19 -18.54 -8.71 24.76
C LYS A 19 -18.73 -9.86 23.78
N LYS A 20 -19.99 -10.18 23.45
CA LYS A 20 -20.32 -11.22 22.46
C LYS A 20 -19.91 -10.78 21.06
N GLU A 21 -20.21 -9.55 20.66
CA GLU A 21 -19.80 -9.01 19.35
C GLU A 21 -18.26 -8.98 19.20
N VAL A 22 -17.54 -8.52 20.23
CA VAL A 22 -16.07 -8.53 20.22
C VAL A 22 -15.52 -9.95 20.08
N PHE A 23 -16.17 -10.94 20.70
CA PHE A 23 -15.78 -12.33 20.57
C PHE A 23 -16.01 -12.87 19.15
N GLU A 24 -17.16 -12.55 18.53
CA GLU A 24 -17.48 -12.92 17.14
C GLU A 24 -16.52 -12.27 16.15
N VAL A 25 -16.20 -10.99 16.33
CA VAL A 25 -15.18 -10.29 15.52
C VAL A 25 -13.83 -10.96 15.65
N LYS A 26 -13.42 -11.35 16.87
CA LYS A 26 -12.16 -12.05 17.10
C LYS A 26 -12.12 -13.41 16.42
N SER A 27 -13.21 -14.18 16.43
CA SER A 27 -13.26 -15.46 15.70
C SER A 27 -13.13 -15.25 14.20
N LEU A 28 -13.80 -14.24 13.64
CA LEU A 28 -13.69 -13.91 12.20
C LEU A 28 -12.26 -13.53 11.80
N PHE A 29 -11.54 -12.79 12.66
CA PHE A 29 -10.12 -12.48 12.41
C PHE A 29 -9.23 -13.72 12.37
N VAL A 30 -9.47 -14.68 13.25
CA VAL A 30 -8.73 -15.96 13.26
C VAL A 30 -9.02 -16.75 11.99
N GLU A 31 -10.28 -16.83 11.56
CA GLU A 31 -10.67 -17.48 10.31
C GLU A 31 -10.01 -16.80 9.10
N LEU A 32 -10.04 -15.47 9.04
CA LEU A 32 -9.38 -14.71 7.98
C LEU A 32 -7.87 -15.00 7.94
N GLY A 33 -7.19 -15.00 9.09
CA GLY A 33 -5.78 -15.35 9.19
C GLY A 33 -5.48 -16.76 8.64
N ASN A 34 -6.33 -17.73 8.97
CA ASN A 34 -6.21 -19.10 8.46
C ASN A 34 -6.42 -19.17 6.93
N THR A 35 -7.39 -18.42 6.38
CA THR A 35 -7.61 -18.38 4.93
C THR A 35 -6.43 -17.76 4.18
N LEU A 36 -5.83 -16.70 4.72
CA LEU A 36 -4.64 -16.07 4.16
C LEU A 36 -3.44 -17.01 4.19
N TYR A 37 -3.21 -17.70 5.30
CA TYR A 37 -2.16 -18.71 5.40
C TYR A 37 -2.33 -19.83 4.37
N ASN A 38 -3.56 -20.33 4.19
CA ASN A 38 -3.86 -21.35 3.19
C ASN A 38 -3.65 -20.86 1.74
N LEU A 39 -3.95 -19.59 1.46
CA LEU A 39 -3.70 -18.97 0.15
C LEU A 39 -2.19 -18.87 -0.12
N ASP A 40 -1.42 -18.42 0.86
CA ASP A 40 0.04 -18.31 0.75
C ASP A 40 0.71 -19.66 0.46
N GLN A 41 0.25 -20.72 1.15
CA GLN A 41 0.69 -22.09 0.88
C GLN A 41 0.37 -22.55 -0.55
N LYS A 42 -0.81 -22.22 -1.08
CA LYS A 42 -1.20 -22.55 -2.46
C LYS A 42 -0.36 -21.78 -3.49
N ILE A 43 -0.07 -20.51 -3.24
CA ILE A 43 0.79 -19.67 -4.09
C ILE A 43 2.20 -20.28 -4.15
N SER A 44 2.76 -20.63 -2.99
CA SER A 44 4.08 -21.27 -2.88
C SER A 44 4.17 -22.60 -3.66
N GLN A 45 3.08 -23.36 -3.73
CA GLN A 45 3.02 -24.60 -4.52
C GLN A 45 2.96 -24.34 -6.03
N LEU A 46 2.28 -23.27 -6.47
CA LEU A 46 2.20 -22.88 -7.88
C LEU A 46 3.55 -22.36 -8.40
N GLU A 47 4.28 -21.59 -7.60
CA GLU A 47 5.61 -21.10 -7.96
C GLU A 47 6.61 -22.24 -8.16
N LYS A 48 6.50 -23.32 -7.38
CA LYS A 48 7.33 -24.52 -7.54
C LYS A 48 6.98 -25.32 -8.80
N LYS A 49 5.71 -25.36 -9.21
CA LYS A 49 5.28 -26.04 -10.45
C LYS A 49 5.67 -25.28 -11.72
N GLY A 50 5.75 -23.95 -11.68
CA GLY A 50 6.14 -23.11 -12.82
C GLY A 50 7.60 -23.25 -13.26
N LYS A 51 8.48 -23.83 -12.45
CA LYS A 51 9.92 -23.98 -12.77
C LYS A 51 10.28 -25.26 -13.52
N ASN A 52 9.36 -26.22 -13.70
CA ASN A 52 9.67 -27.54 -14.27
C ASN A 52 9.06 -27.80 -15.66
N GLN A 53 8.52 -26.80 -16.36
CA GLN A 53 8.03 -26.98 -17.74
C GLN A 53 8.47 -25.85 -18.66
N THR A 54 9.70 -25.96 -19.16
CA THR A 54 10.06 -25.43 -20.48
C THR A 54 11.15 -26.32 -21.08
N GLU A 55 10.78 -27.54 -21.48
CA GLU A 55 11.58 -28.28 -22.46
C GLU A 55 11.47 -27.54 -23.81
N GLY A 56 12.46 -26.71 -24.09
CA GLY A 56 12.58 -26.00 -25.35
C GLY A 56 12.83 -26.98 -26.49
N ARG A 57 11.96 -26.94 -27.50
CA ARG A 57 12.27 -27.48 -28.83
C ARG A 57 13.43 -26.66 -29.43
N PRO A 58 14.55 -27.28 -29.87
CA PRO A 58 15.60 -26.55 -30.54
C PRO A 58 15.18 -26.25 -31.98
N PHE A 59 15.07 -24.96 -32.31
CA PHE A 59 15.13 -24.52 -33.70
C PHE A 59 16.58 -24.66 -34.19
N GLN A 60 16.79 -25.50 -35.20
CA GLN A 60 18.04 -25.51 -35.95
C GLN A 60 18.18 -24.20 -36.71
N THR A 61 19.22 -23.43 -36.40
CA THR A 61 19.69 -22.33 -37.25
C THR A 61 21.17 -22.54 -37.53
N ASN A 62 21.53 -22.45 -38.82
CA ASN A 62 22.87 -22.71 -39.32
C ASN A 62 23.87 -21.71 -38.75
N LYS A 63 24.90 -22.23 -38.07
CA LYS A 63 26.05 -21.48 -37.54
C LYS A 63 26.86 -20.86 -38.69
N ILE A 64 26.85 -19.53 -38.77
CA ILE A 64 28.00 -18.79 -39.29
C ILE A 64 28.91 -18.51 -38.09
N LYS A 65 30.10 -19.11 -38.11
CA LYS A 65 31.18 -18.85 -37.15
C LYS A 65 31.59 -17.40 -37.27
N ASN A 66 31.58 -16.66 -36.16
CA ASN A 66 32.57 -15.64 -35.87
C ASN A 66 32.79 -15.61 -34.35
N GLN A 67 34.05 -15.85 -33.98
CA GLN A 67 34.59 -15.89 -32.63
C GLN A 67 34.92 -14.46 -32.18
N THR A 68 34.54 -14.05 -30.97
CA THR A 68 35.45 -13.36 -30.02
C THR A 68 34.86 -13.30 -28.61
N GLU A 69 35.60 -13.92 -27.69
CA GLU A 69 35.87 -13.56 -26.29
C GLU A 69 34.71 -13.30 -25.29
N ILE A 70 34.53 -14.33 -24.46
CA ILE A 70 33.80 -14.34 -23.19
C ILE A 70 34.76 -13.77 -22.15
N ILE A 71 34.52 -12.54 -21.68
CA ILE A 71 35.13 -12.02 -20.44
C ILE A 71 34.09 -12.16 -19.34
N GLY A 72 34.42 -13.01 -18.38
CA GLY A 72 33.55 -13.42 -17.28
C GLY A 72 33.42 -12.34 -16.22
N PHE A 73 32.19 -11.90 -15.96
CA PHE A 73 31.85 -11.19 -14.75
C PHE A 73 31.42 -12.20 -13.69
N LYS A 74 32.39 -12.61 -12.85
CA LYS A 74 32.12 -13.33 -11.59
C LYS A 74 31.72 -12.29 -10.55
N SER A 75 30.53 -12.46 -9.96
CA SER A 75 30.08 -11.69 -8.80
C SER A 75 31.00 -11.93 -7.61
N GLU A 76 31.44 -10.85 -6.96
CA GLU A 76 32.10 -10.92 -5.65
C GLU A 76 31.11 -11.46 -4.62
N LYS A 77 31.52 -12.50 -3.90
CA LYS A 77 30.82 -13.02 -2.74
C LYS A 77 31.19 -12.13 -1.56
N ASP A 78 30.26 -11.30 -1.10
CA ASP A 78 30.42 -10.63 0.19
C ASP A 78 30.60 -11.68 1.29
N GLN A 79 31.75 -11.61 1.95
CA GLN A 79 32.07 -12.41 3.12
C GLN A 79 31.25 -11.88 4.31
N ASN A 80 30.50 -12.77 4.95
CA ASN A 80 29.85 -12.50 6.23
C ASN A 80 30.89 -12.06 7.27
N LEU A 81 30.98 -10.76 7.56
CA LEU A 81 31.72 -10.24 8.70
C LEU A 81 30.93 -10.57 9.96
N GLY A 82 31.30 -11.69 10.60
CA GLY A 82 30.86 -12.03 11.95
C GLY A 82 31.49 -11.07 12.96
N ILE A 83 30.80 -9.98 13.28
CA ILE A 83 31.19 -9.06 14.35
C ILE A 83 30.23 -9.27 15.52
N SER A 84 30.61 -10.18 16.41
CA SER A 84 30.13 -10.24 17.79
C SER A 84 31.06 -9.40 18.65
N ILE A 85 30.69 -8.16 18.91
CA ILE A 85 31.30 -7.37 19.98
C ILE A 85 30.52 -7.69 21.25
N GLY A 86 31.05 -8.69 21.95
CA GLY A 86 30.46 -9.29 23.13
C GLY A 86 30.07 -8.30 24.21
N ASN A 87 29.07 -8.74 24.97
CA ASN A 87 28.65 -8.19 26.26
C ASN A 87 29.85 -8.13 27.22
N ARG A 88 30.63 -7.05 27.13
CA ARG A 88 31.64 -6.71 28.12
C ARG A 88 30.92 -6.19 29.36
N GLY A 89 30.63 -7.13 30.25
CA GLY A 89 30.59 -6.94 31.69
C GLY A 89 29.79 -5.75 32.18
N VAL A 90 28.50 -5.95 32.39
CA VAL A 90 27.79 -5.20 33.44
C VAL A 90 27.60 -6.18 34.60
N GLN A 91 28.33 -5.93 35.68
CA GLN A 91 28.13 -6.64 36.93
C GLN A 91 26.69 -6.45 37.41
N THR A 92 26.08 -7.57 37.76
CA THR A 92 24.83 -7.67 38.49
C THR A 92 24.85 -6.87 39.79
N ASP A 93 23.62 -6.53 40.21
CA ASP A 93 23.15 -6.52 41.60
C ASP A 93 22.86 -5.13 42.20
N ARG A 94 21.62 -4.68 41.98
CA ARG A 94 20.88 -3.90 42.98
C ARG A 94 19.43 -4.36 42.98
N GLN A 95 19.12 -5.27 43.91
CA GLN A 95 17.78 -5.35 44.50
C GLN A 95 17.35 -3.96 44.96
N THR A 96 16.13 -3.57 44.60
CA THR A 96 15.43 -2.48 45.28
C THR A 96 14.13 -3.03 45.83
N ASP A 97 14.18 -3.53 47.07
CA ASP A 97 13.02 -3.64 47.94
C ASP A 97 12.63 -2.23 48.38
N LYS A 98 11.79 -1.54 47.60
CA LYS A 98 10.99 -0.42 48.10
C LYS A 98 9.60 -0.45 47.50
N GLN A 99 8.74 -1.17 48.19
CA GLN A 99 7.30 -0.94 48.20
C GLN A 99 7.07 0.51 48.66
N THR A 100 6.41 1.31 47.84
CA THR A 100 5.86 2.60 48.27
C THR A 100 4.38 2.57 48.00
N ASP A 101 3.61 2.35 49.06
CA ASP A 101 2.19 2.65 49.08
C ASP A 101 2.04 4.17 48.88
N LYS A 102 1.65 4.56 47.67
CA LYS A 102 0.98 5.85 47.46
C LYS A 102 -0.35 5.59 46.77
N ILE A 103 -1.34 5.32 47.62
CA ILE A 103 -2.72 5.68 47.35
C ILE A 103 -2.73 7.19 47.05
N LEU A 104 -2.81 7.55 45.78
CA LEU A 104 -3.22 8.90 45.38
C LEU A 104 -4.73 8.86 45.25
N GLN A 105 -5.41 9.25 46.31
CA GLN A 105 -6.76 9.81 46.18
C GLN A 105 -6.64 11.05 45.28
N LYS A 106 -7.20 10.94 44.07
CA LYS A 106 -7.67 12.10 43.29
C LYS A 106 -9.12 11.84 42.91
N GLU A 107 -9.98 12.03 43.89
CA GLU A 107 -11.30 12.58 43.63
C GLU A 107 -11.12 14.07 43.32
N GLY A 108 -11.80 14.56 42.27
CA GLY A 108 -11.89 15.99 41.95
C GLY A 108 -11.00 16.47 40.81
N ASP A 109 -11.38 16.19 39.56
CA ASP A 109 -11.58 17.21 38.51
C ASP A 109 -11.99 16.54 37.18
N SER A 110 -13.29 16.48 36.96
CA SER A 110 -13.94 16.02 35.72
C SER A 110 -13.95 17.09 34.61
N THR A 111 -13.00 18.02 34.63
CA THR A 111 -12.96 19.18 33.71
C THR A 111 -11.68 19.26 32.88
N GLY A 112 -10.66 18.45 33.18
CA GLY A 112 -9.35 18.49 32.50
C GLY A 112 -9.12 17.44 31.40
N LYS A 113 -10.08 16.54 31.14
CA LYS A 113 -9.91 15.49 30.11
C LYS A 113 -10.10 15.99 28.69
N SER A 114 -10.93 17.02 28.45
CA SER A 114 -11.16 17.49 27.07
C SER A 114 -9.93 18.21 26.50
N LEU A 115 -9.19 19.00 27.31
CA LEU A 115 -8.02 19.73 26.81
C LEU A 115 -6.87 18.80 26.39
N LEU A 116 -6.63 17.71 27.13
CA LEU A 116 -5.59 16.74 26.76
C LEU A 116 -5.99 15.89 25.54
N GLU A 117 -7.28 15.61 25.37
CA GLU A 117 -7.81 14.93 24.18
C GLU A 117 -7.79 15.87 22.96
N GLU A 118 -8.10 17.15 23.13
CA GLU A 118 -8.04 18.17 22.08
C GLU A 118 -6.60 18.44 21.62
N GLU A 119 -5.63 18.55 22.54
CA GLU A 119 -4.22 18.67 22.20
C GLU A 119 -3.70 17.43 21.46
N ALA A 120 -4.14 16.23 21.87
CA ALA A 120 -3.80 14.99 21.17
C ALA A 120 -4.41 14.93 19.76
N VAL A 121 -5.68 15.32 19.60
CA VAL A 121 -6.36 15.37 18.29
C VAL A 121 -5.71 16.42 17.38
N PHE A 122 -5.36 17.58 17.91
CA PHE A 122 -4.70 18.64 17.15
C PHE A 122 -3.28 18.25 16.75
N LYS A 123 -2.52 17.62 17.65
CA LYS A 123 -1.20 17.08 17.34
C LYS A 123 -1.28 15.99 16.26
N ASN A 124 -2.26 15.09 16.36
CA ASN A 124 -2.53 14.10 15.31
C ASN A 124 -2.89 14.77 13.97
N ALA A 125 -3.62 15.88 13.98
CA ALA A 125 -3.94 16.63 12.77
C ALA A 125 -2.71 17.31 12.14
N ILE A 126 -1.78 17.82 12.97
CA ILE A 126 -0.49 18.35 12.49
C ILE A 126 0.36 17.22 11.88
N GLU A 127 0.47 16.08 12.55
CA GLU A 127 1.20 14.92 12.03
C GLU A 127 0.57 14.42 10.70
N MET A 128 -0.76 14.46 10.59
CA MET A 128 -1.46 14.19 9.33
C MET A 128 -1.14 15.23 8.25
N LEU A 129 -1.08 16.52 8.57
CA LEU A 129 -0.70 17.57 7.62
C LEU A 129 0.72 17.37 7.09
N ASP A 130 1.67 17.04 7.96
CA ASP A 130 3.04 16.73 7.57
C ASP A 130 3.09 15.50 6.64
N SER A 131 2.29 14.47 6.95
CA SER A 131 2.18 13.28 6.09
C SER A 131 1.60 13.60 4.71
N LEU A 132 0.70 14.57 4.60
CA LEU A 132 0.13 15.02 3.32
C LEU A 132 1.19 15.71 2.45
N ASP A 133 2.10 16.48 3.03
CA ASP A 133 3.16 17.14 2.27
C ASP A 133 4.21 16.15 1.77
N VAL A 134 4.54 15.12 2.55
CA VAL A 134 5.35 13.98 2.08
C VAL A 134 4.65 13.31 0.89
N LEU A 135 3.35 13.04 1.00
CA LEU A 135 2.56 12.41 -0.06
C LEU A 135 2.52 13.27 -1.34
N LYS A 136 2.28 14.58 -1.23
CA LYS A 136 2.32 15.52 -2.37
C LYS A 136 3.68 15.50 -3.06
N LYS A 137 4.77 15.46 -2.29
CA LYS A 137 6.13 15.40 -2.81
C LYS A 137 6.37 14.09 -3.57
N GLU A 138 5.91 12.97 -3.04
CA GLU A 138 6.00 11.68 -3.73
C GLU A 138 5.20 11.65 -5.04
N ILE A 139 3.97 12.16 -5.02
CA ILE A 139 3.13 12.32 -6.21
C ILE A 139 3.89 13.16 -7.25
N ARG A 140 4.38 14.35 -6.86
CA ARG A 140 5.17 15.21 -7.74
C ARG A 140 6.37 14.48 -8.34
N LEU A 141 7.15 13.76 -7.53
CA LEU A 141 8.32 13.01 -8.01
C LEU A 141 7.94 11.92 -9.03
N LYS A 142 6.82 11.22 -8.83
CA LYS A 142 6.34 10.21 -9.78
C LYS A 142 5.93 10.85 -11.10
N PHE A 143 5.14 11.92 -11.06
CA PHE A 143 4.66 12.59 -12.27
C PHE A 143 5.77 13.35 -13.01
N LYS A 144 6.78 13.89 -12.30
CA LYS A 144 7.95 14.53 -12.91
C LYS A 144 8.84 13.58 -13.72
N ARG A 145 8.75 12.27 -13.48
CA ARG A 145 9.46 11.23 -14.25
C ARG A 145 8.72 10.84 -15.54
N LEU A 146 7.53 11.38 -15.77
CA LEU A 146 6.78 11.14 -16.99
C LEU A 146 7.33 11.98 -18.13
N THR A 147 7.38 11.38 -19.31
CA THR A 147 7.62 12.12 -20.54
C THR A 147 6.38 12.97 -20.89
N PRO A 148 6.52 14.04 -21.69
CA PRO A 148 5.37 14.85 -22.11
C PRO A 148 4.27 14.03 -22.76
N GLN A 149 4.64 13.01 -23.55
CA GLN A 149 3.69 12.11 -24.20
C GLN A 149 2.96 11.21 -23.20
N GLU A 150 3.67 10.66 -22.22
CA GLU A 150 3.05 9.86 -21.15
C GLU A 150 2.10 10.71 -20.30
N LEU A 151 2.49 11.94 -19.99
CA LEU A 151 1.65 12.88 -19.27
C LEU A 151 0.38 13.22 -20.05
N LEU A 152 0.50 13.45 -21.36
CA LEU A 152 -0.63 13.69 -22.25
C LEU A 152 -1.58 12.49 -22.32
N VAL A 153 -1.03 11.27 -22.43
CA VAL A 153 -1.85 10.05 -22.40
C VAL A 153 -2.57 9.93 -21.05
N PHE A 154 -1.87 10.17 -19.94
CA PHE A 154 -2.47 10.14 -18.60
C PHE A 154 -3.60 11.17 -18.44
N SER A 155 -3.37 12.42 -18.83
CA SER A 155 -4.38 13.48 -18.69
C SER A 155 -5.62 13.19 -19.54
N THR A 156 -5.43 12.59 -20.72
CA THR A 156 -6.55 12.22 -21.60
C THR A 156 -7.34 11.04 -21.04
N ILE A 157 -6.69 10.03 -20.44
CA ILE A 157 -7.35 8.94 -19.71
C ILE A 157 -8.20 9.52 -18.58
N TYR A 158 -7.62 10.42 -17.78
CA TYR A 158 -8.29 11.07 -16.66
C TYR A 158 -9.53 11.84 -17.12
N GLN A 159 -9.40 12.65 -18.17
CA GLN A 159 -10.51 13.45 -18.70
C GLN A 159 -11.63 12.59 -19.28
N LEU A 160 -11.29 11.56 -20.07
CA LEU A 160 -12.29 10.66 -20.64
C LEU A 160 -13.04 9.86 -19.57
N GLU A 161 -12.36 9.48 -18.48
CA GLU A 161 -13.04 8.86 -17.35
C GLU A 161 -14.02 9.82 -16.65
N GLU A 162 -13.70 11.12 -16.55
CA GLU A 162 -14.65 12.10 -16.00
C GLU A 162 -15.84 12.36 -16.93
N GLU A 163 -15.64 12.36 -18.24
CA GLU A 163 -16.67 12.61 -19.26
C GLU A 163 -17.59 11.38 -19.47
N GLU A 164 -17.00 10.21 -19.69
CA GLU A 164 -17.70 8.99 -20.14
C GLU A 164 -17.79 7.91 -19.03
N GLY A 165 -17.07 8.09 -17.92
CA GLY A 165 -16.99 7.13 -16.81
C GLY A 165 -15.90 6.07 -16.96
N PHE A 166 -15.36 5.87 -18.15
CA PHE A 166 -14.21 5.00 -18.44
C PHE A 166 -13.50 5.47 -19.71
N SER A 167 -12.27 4.99 -19.92
CA SER A 167 -11.57 5.21 -21.19
C SER A 167 -11.13 3.89 -21.81
N ASN A 168 -11.22 3.78 -23.14
CA ASN A 168 -10.82 2.59 -23.88
C ASN A 168 -9.70 2.94 -24.85
N TYR A 169 -8.90 1.96 -25.24
CA TYR A 169 -7.81 2.20 -26.20
C TYR A 169 -8.31 2.78 -27.52
N LYS A 170 -9.52 2.39 -27.96
CA LYS A 170 -10.15 2.92 -29.16
C LYS A 170 -10.49 4.40 -29.03
N THR A 171 -11.16 4.82 -27.94
CA THR A 171 -11.52 6.23 -27.73
C THR A 171 -10.28 7.10 -27.53
N LEU A 172 -9.29 6.60 -26.80
CA LEU A 172 -7.98 7.26 -26.65
C LEU A 172 -7.24 7.41 -27.99
N SER A 173 -7.27 6.37 -28.85
CA SER A 173 -6.61 6.40 -30.15
C SER A 173 -7.16 7.50 -31.04
N LEU A 174 -8.49 7.65 -31.04
CA LEU A 174 -9.19 8.66 -31.81
C LEU A 174 -8.90 10.08 -31.27
N LYS A 175 -8.90 10.26 -29.95
CA LYS A 175 -8.67 11.58 -29.32
C LYS A 175 -7.22 12.05 -29.44
N LEU A 176 -6.25 11.13 -29.40
CA LEU A 176 -4.81 11.44 -29.43
C LEU A 176 -4.15 11.28 -30.81
N GLY A 177 -4.84 10.71 -31.79
CA GLY A 177 -4.25 10.40 -33.10
C GLY A 177 -3.13 9.35 -33.04
N LEU A 178 -3.11 8.50 -32.01
CA LEU A 178 -2.10 7.47 -31.80
C LEU A 178 -2.68 6.08 -32.07
N THR A 179 -1.85 5.13 -32.49
CA THR A 179 -2.29 3.74 -32.62
C THR A 179 -2.59 3.11 -31.26
N GLU A 180 -3.56 2.19 -31.21
CA GLU A 180 -3.90 1.47 -29.99
C GLU A 180 -2.70 0.71 -29.39
N SER A 181 -1.80 0.19 -30.22
CA SER A 181 -0.56 -0.46 -29.81
C SER A 181 0.37 0.49 -29.07
N SER A 182 0.59 1.69 -29.62
CA SER A 182 1.41 2.72 -28.96
C SER A 182 0.80 3.14 -27.63
N LEU A 183 -0.53 3.33 -27.57
CA LEU A 183 -1.23 3.65 -26.33
C LEU A 183 -1.12 2.56 -25.28
N ARG A 184 -1.22 1.28 -25.68
CA ARG A 184 -0.99 0.14 -24.78
C ARG A 184 0.39 0.19 -24.16
N ASP A 185 1.41 0.54 -24.94
CA ASP A 185 2.78 0.68 -24.43
C ASP A 185 2.95 1.88 -23.50
N TYR A 186 2.34 3.03 -23.82
CA TYR A 186 2.33 4.19 -22.92
C TYR A 186 1.63 3.88 -21.60
N VAL A 187 0.45 3.26 -21.64
CA VAL A 187 -0.28 2.83 -20.43
C VAL A 187 0.54 1.84 -19.62
N ARG A 188 1.20 0.87 -20.28
CA ARG A 188 2.10 -0.06 -19.60
C ARG A 188 3.25 0.68 -18.91
N ARG A 189 3.87 1.67 -19.57
CA ARG A 189 4.93 2.50 -18.97
C ARG A 189 4.44 3.31 -17.78
N LEU A 190 3.25 3.91 -17.86
CA LEU A 190 2.62 4.61 -16.74
C LEU A 190 2.48 3.72 -15.51
N ILE A 191 1.96 2.50 -15.70
CA ILE A 191 1.80 1.50 -14.64
C ILE A 191 3.17 1.11 -14.05
N LEU A 192 4.17 0.84 -14.91
CA LEU A 192 5.52 0.47 -14.46
C LEU A 192 6.21 1.59 -13.68
N LYS A 193 5.91 2.85 -14.00
CA LYS A 193 6.41 4.03 -13.25
C LYS A 193 5.64 4.29 -11.94
N GLY A 194 4.66 3.45 -11.61
CA GLY A 194 3.88 3.57 -10.37
C GLY A 194 2.84 4.69 -10.42
N ILE A 195 2.42 5.11 -11.62
CA ILE A 195 1.25 5.97 -11.79
C ILE A 195 0.00 5.08 -11.61
N PRO A 196 -0.96 5.47 -10.76
CA PRO A 196 -2.07 4.60 -10.39
C PRO A 196 -3.16 4.59 -11.47
N VAL A 197 -2.87 3.91 -12.58
CA VAL A 197 -3.79 3.59 -13.67
C VAL A 197 -4.22 2.14 -13.55
N GLU A 198 -5.52 1.93 -13.43
CA GLU A 198 -6.16 0.62 -13.34
C GLU A 198 -6.69 0.18 -14.70
N LYS A 199 -6.63 -1.12 -14.98
CA LYS A 199 -7.18 -1.73 -16.19
C LYS A 199 -8.14 -2.84 -15.81
N SER A 200 -9.36 -2.82 -16.35
CA SER A 200 -10.32 -3.90 -16.19
C SER A 200 -10.69 -4.45 -17.57
N LYS A 201 -10.83 -5.77 -17.68
CA LYS A 201 -11.21 -6.44 -18.92
C LYS A 201 -12.67 -6.85 -18.84
N ILE A 202 -13.52 -6.27 -19.68
CA ILE A 202 -14.95 -6.57 -19.69
C ILE A 202 -15.24 -7.59 -20.80
N LYS A 203 -15.87 -8.71 -20.42
CA LYS A 203 -16.34 -9.78 -21.33
C LYS A 203 -15.28 -10.25 -22.34
N ASN A 204 -14.00 -10.26 -21.92
CA ASN A 204 -12.85 -10.66 -22.73
C ASN A 204 -12.59 -9.89 -24.04
N LYS A 205 -13.37 -8.84 -24.34
CA LYS A 205 -13.26 -8.11 -25.61
C LYS A 205 -12.66 -6.71 -25.42
N GLU A 206 -13.10 -6.01 -24.38
CA GLU A 206 -12.78 -4.59 -24.20
C GLU A 206 -11.99 -4.37 -22.92
N VAL A 207 -11.06 -3.41 -22.97
CA VAL A 207 -10.24 -3.02 -21.82
C VAL A 207 -10.60 -1.60 -21.45
N HIS A 208 -11.14 -1.45 -20.24
CA HIS A 208 -11.44 -0.17 -19.64
C HIS A 208 -10.27 0.27 -18.78
N LEU A 209 -9.91 1.53 -18.92
CA LEU A 209 -8.84 2.19 -18.20
C LEU A 209 -9.44 3.23 -17.26
N PHE A 210 -8.96 3.22 -16.02
CA PHE A 210 -9.40 4.10 -14.95
C PHE A 210 -8.19 4.65 -14.21
N ILE A 211 -8.35 5.80 -13.61
CA ILE A 211 -7.47 6.37 -12.61
C ILE A 211 -7.95 5.92 -11.24
N SER A 212 -7.01 5.55 -10.36
CA SER A 212 -7.42 5.09 -9.04
C SER A 212 -8.26 6.14 -8.32
N LYS A 213 -9.34 5.68 -7.67
CA LYS A 213 -10.24 6.55 -6.90
C LYS A 213 -9.52 7.32 -5.81
N ASN A 214 -8.44 6.74 -5.27
CA ASN A 214 -7.61 7.37 -4.24
C ASN A 214 -6.87 8.58 -4.80
N LEU A 215 -6.23 8.45 -5.97
CA LEU A 215 -5.54 9.57 -6.59
C LEU A 215 -6.52 10.72 -6.89
N ARG A 216 -7.70 10.40 -7.43
CA ARG A 216 -8.74 11.39 -7.74
C ARG A 216 -9.19 12.18 -6.51
N LYS A 217 -9.32 11.51 -5.35
CA LYS A 217 -9.70 12.16 -4.08
C LYS A 217 -8.61 13.08 -3.55
N ILE A 218 -7.34 12.71 -3.75
CA ILE A 218 -6.20 13.43 -3.19
C ILE A 218 -5.80 14.62 -4.08
N ALA A 219 -5.82 14.44 -5.40
CA ALA A 219 -5.37 15.47 -6.35
C ALA A 219 -6.22 15.43 -7.63
N PRO A 220 -7.05 16.46 -7.91
CA PRO A 220 -7.72 16.58 -9.19
C PRO A 220 -6.72 16.86 -10.30
N LEU A 221 -7.08 16.59 -11.56
CA LEU A 221 -6.19 16.70 -12.72
C LEU A 221 -5.44 18.05 -12.79
N GLY A 222 -6.15 19.16 -12.59
CA GLY A 222 -5.54 20.49 -12.60
C GLY A 222 -4.48 20.71 -11.52
N THR A 223 -4.58 20.01 -10.38
CA THR A 223 -3.55 20.04 -9.34
C THR A 223 -2.34 19.20 -9.76
N ILE A 224 -2.57 18.03 -10.36
CA ILE A 224 -1.50 17.16 -10.85
C ILE A 224 -0.66 17.89 -11.92
N LEU A 225 -1.30 18.58 -12.86
CA LEU A 225 -0.61 19.34 -13.90
C LEU A 225 0.25 20.47 -13.29
N LYS A 226 -0.32 21.26 -12.38
CA LYS A 226 0.43 22.30 -11.66
C LYS A 226 1.63 21.74 -10.88
N LEU A 227 1.53 20.55 -10.32
CA LEU A 227 2.64 19.91 -9.60
C LEU A 227 3.81 19.52 -10.52
N VAL A 228 3.55 19.27 -11.80
CA VAL A 228 4.57 18.93 -12.80
C VAL A 228 5.24 20.17 -13.38
N ASP A 229 4.49 21.24 -13.58
CA ASP A 229 4.98 22.50 -14.19
C ASP A 229 5.89 23.33 -13.26
N ILE A 230 5.89 23.03 -11.95
CA ILE A 230 6.76 23.65 -10.92
C ILE A 230 8.04 22.83 -10.73
#